data_AF-A0A2W0FL78-F1
#
_entry.id   AF-A0A2W0FL78-F1
#
_cell.length_a   1.000
_cell.length_b   1.000
_cell.length_c   1.000
_cell.angle_alpha   90.00
_cell.angle_beta   90.00
_cell.angle_gamma   90.00
#
_symmetry.space_group_name_H-M   'P 1'
#
loop_
_entity.id
_entity.type
_entity.pdbx_description
1 polymer ?
#
loop_
_entity_poly.entity_id
_entity_poly.type
_entity_poly.pdbx_seq_one_letter_code
_entity_poly.pdbx_strand_id
1 'polypeptide(L)'
;MRIRALVAVVGLLLTALAVDAVAATQVRSVRLWRAPDNTRLVFDLSGPVQHSVFTLTAPDRLVIDINGATLGGPLNVATANTPITAMRSAQRTPSDLRVVIDLKKAVTPKSFTLAPNAQYGNRLVVDLFDNPSDVAAPAAPPPTVTTVPAVPVTPAEPAIKLPPAPAGKRDIIVVIDAGHGGEDPGASGSRGQHEKDVVLAIARELQRQINGLKGFRAELTRTGDYFIPLRGRTEIARKKGADLFVSIHADAAPSAAAFGASVFALSERGATSETARWLADSENRSDLIGGAGNVSLDDKDRMLAGVLLDLSMTASLTSSLNVGQKVLNNIGRVTPLHKQRVEQAGFMVLKSPDIPSILVETGFISNSNEASKLATASHQQALARSISSGVRQFFQQNPPPGTYIAWLRDSGKIAQGPRDHRVSPGETLAMIAVRYQVSAASLRSANNLKSDELKVGQVLTIPGTELAAKE
;
A
#
# COMPACT_ATOMS: atom_id res chain seq x y z
N MET A 1 46.82 -53.39 24.11
CA MET A 1 47.37 -52.05 23.74
C MET A 1 46.90 -51.50 22.40
N ARG A 2 46.54 -52.32 21.39
CA ARG A 2 46.18 -51.84 20.04
C ARG A 2 44.79 -51.18 19.91
N ILE A 3 43.83 -51.51 20.77
CA ILE A 3 42.46 -50.93 20.72
C ILE A 3 42.41 -49.52 21.33
N ARG A 4 43.24 -49.24 22.35
CA ARG A 4 43.32 -47.91 22.98
C ARG A 4 43.95 -46.86 22.05
N ALA A 5 44.86 -47.28 21.16
CA ALA A 5 45.45 -46.40 20.16
C ALA A 5 44.45 -46.05 19.03
N LEU A 6 43.58 -46.99 18.64
CA LEU A 6 42.58 -46.76 17.58
C LEU A 6 41.47 -45.80 18.05
N VAL A 7 41.02 -45.91 19.30
CA VAL A 7 40.00 -45.01 19.89
C VAL A 7 40.54 -43.60 20.09
N ALA A 8 41.83 -43.44 20.41
CA ALA A 8 42.46 -42.13 20.51
C ALA A 8 42.60 -41.44 19.15
N VAL A 9 42.88 -42.18 18.07
CA VAL A 9 42.99 -41.62 16.72
C VAL A 9 41.62 -41.27 16.12
N VAL A 10 40.59 -42.08 16.38
CA VAL A 10 39.21 -41.78 15.97
C VAL A 10 38.62 -40.61 16.79
N GLY A 11 38.94 -40.51 18.08
CA GLY A 11 38.58 -39.36 18.91
C GLY A 11 39.23 -38.07 18.45
N LEU A 12 40.50 -38.10 18.03
CA LEU A 12 41.21 -36.93 17.51
C LEU A 12 40.71 -36.52 16.10
N LEU A 13 40.29 -37.47 15.27
CA LEU A 13 39.65 -37.19 13.98
C LEU A 13 38.21 -36.66 14.12
N LEU A 14 37.47 -37.05 15.17
CA LEU A 14 36.12 -36.55 15.45
C LEU A 14 36.12 -35.18 16.14
N THR A 15 37.21 -34.78 16.81
CA THR A 15 37.40 -33.39 17.28
C THR A 15 37.92 -32.44 16.20
N ALA A 16 38.28 -32.95 15.01
CA ALA A 16 38.70 -32.15 13.87
C ALA A 16 37.54 -31.78 12.91
N LEU A 17 36.30 -32.16 13.25
CA LEU A 17 35.09 -31.81 12.50
C LEU A 17 34.27 -30.80 13.32
N ALA A 18 34.04 -29.62 12.72
CA ALA A 18 33.33 -28.46 13.26
C ALA A 18 34.16 -27.46 14.10
N VAL A 19 35.34 -27.05 13.60
CA VAL A 19 35.64 -25.61 13.67
C VAL A 19 35.01 -25.00 12.43
N ASP A 20 33.73 -24.61 12.51
CA ASP A 20 33.24 -23.59 11.59
C ASP A 20 34.04 -22.34 11.93
N ALA A 21 35.09 -22.07 11.14
CA ALA A 21 35.66 -20.76 11.09
C ALA A 21 34.51 -19.84 10.71
N VAL A 22 33.93 -19.13 11.69
CA VAL A 22 32.92 -18.10 11.46
C VAL A 22 33.64 -17.00 10.69
N ALA A 23 33.68 -17.14 9.37
CA ALA A 23 34.21 -16.14 8.48
C ALA A 23 33.45 -14.86 8.77
N ALA A 24 34.17 -13.75 9.01
CA ALA A 24 33.55 -12.46 9.26
C ALA A 24 32.55 -12.14 8.14
N THR A 25 31.37 -11.67 8.50
CA THR A 25 30.34 -11.27 7.55
C THR A 25 30.92 -10.21 6.60
N GLN A 26 30.72 -10.36 5.30
CA GLN A 26 31.16 -9.34 4.34
C GLN A 26 30.03 -8.36 4.07
N VAL A 27 30.34 -7.07 4.17
CA VAL A 27 29.55 -6.00 3.54
C VAL A 27 29.88 -6.02 2.04
N ARG A 28 28.97 -6.55 1.24
CA ARG A 28 29.19 -6.81 -0.20
C ARG A 28 28.94 -5.57 -1.05
N SER A 29 27.88 -4.84 -0.75
CA SER A 29 27.46 -3.65 -1.47
C SER A 29 26.64 -2.74 -0.57
N VAL A 30 26.46 -1.51 -1.03
CA VAL A 30 25.53 -0.55 -0.45
C VAL A 30 24.67 0.02 -1.56
N ARG A 31 23.39 0.18 -1.27
CA ARG A 31 22.39 0.76 -2.16
C ARG A 31 21.74 1.96 -1.48
N LEU A 32 21.30 2.94 -2.27
CA LEU A 32 20.78 4.22 -1.77
C LEU A 32 19.48 4.59 -2.49
N TRP A 33 18.49 5.05 -1.72
CA TRP A 33 17.26 5.66 -2.26
C TRP A 33 16.93 6.96 -1.56
N ARG A 34 16.57 7.98 -2.35
CA ARG A 34 16.12 9.28 -1.84
C ARG A 34 14.58 9.36 -1.90
N ALA A 35 13.94 9.46 -0.74
CA ALA A 35 12.55 9.87 -0.60
C ALA A 35 12.47 11.38 -0.30
N PRO A 36 11.28 12.02 -0.27
CA PRO A 36 11.17 13.44 0.05
C PRO A 36 11.72 13.81 1.43
N ASP A 37 11.50 12.96 2.43
CA ASP A 37 11.73 13.17 3.86
C ASP A 37 12.95 12.41 4.42
N ASN A 38 13.38 11.33 3.76
CA ASN A 38 14.56 10.56 4.19
C ASN A 38 15.44 10.07 3.04
N THR A 39 16.65 9.65 3.38
CA THR A 39 17.54 8.87 2.50
C THR A 39 17.79 7.51 3.13
N ARG A 40 17.45 6.44 2.41
CA ARG A 40 17.66 5.06 2.87
C ARG A 40 18.96 4.50 2.30
N LEU A 41 19.80 3.97 3.18
CA LEU A 41 20.95 3.14 2.84
C LEU A 41 20.63 1.68 3.17
N VAL A 42 20.95 0.77 2.25
CA VAL A 42 20.84 -0.67 2.48
C VAL A 42 22.18 -1.31 2.19
N PHE A 43 22.80 -1.90 3.21
CA PHE A 43 24.03 -2.66 3.10
C PHE A 43 23.69 -4.14 2.93
N ASP A 44 24.17 -4.75 1.84
CA ASP A 44 23.99 -6.17 1.55
C ASP A 44 25.08 -6.99 2.24
N LEU A 45 24.69 -7.97 3.04
CA LEU A 45 25.56 -8.70 3.95
C LEU A 45 25.59 -10.19 3.61
N SER A 46 26.77 -10.83 3.74
CA SER A 46 26.89 -12.29 3.59
C SER A 46 26.33 -13.08 4.78
N GLY A 47 26.06 -12.42 5.90
CA GLY A 47 25.66 -13.02 7.18
C GLY A 47 25.00 -11.99 8.10
N PRO A 48 24.46 -12.41 9.24
CA PRO A 48 23.92 -11.49 10.24
C PRO A 48 25.04 -10.67 10.90
N VAL A 49 24.69 -9.49 11.40
CA VAL A 49 25.60 -8.57 12.12
C VAL A 49 24.88 -7.93 13.31
N GLN A 50 25.68 -7.48 14.28
CA GLN A 50 25.24 -6.47 15.25
C GLN A 50 25.80 -5.12 14.83
N HIS A 51 25.07 -4.05 15.08
CA HIS A 51 25.51 -2.71 14.70
C HIS A 51 25.12 -1.65 15.72
N SER A 52 25.83 -0.53 15.70
CA SER A 52 25.46 0.69 16.42
C SER A 52 25.57 1.89 15.50
N VAL A 53 24.67 2.86 15.68
CA VAL A 53 24.60 4.08 14.88
C VAL A 53 24.58 5.29 15.80
N PHE A 54 25.45 6.26 15.54
CA PHE A 54 25.49 7.52 16.28
C PHE A 54 25.97 8.65 15.37
N THR A 55 25.62 9.88 15.73
CA THR A 55 26.03 11.09 15.00
C THR A 55 27.18 11.78 15.69
N LEU A 56 28.01 12.48 14.91
CA LEU A 56 29.03 13.41 15.39
C LEU A 56 28.74 14.79 14.81
N THR A 57 29.10 15.83 15.55
CA THR A 57 29.05 17.22 15.10
C THR A 57 30.46 17.74 14.81
N ALA A 58 30.55 18.87 14.10
CA ALA A 58 31.80 19.55 13.76
C ALA A 58 32.87 18.67 13.06
N PRO A 59 32.66 18.21 11.80
CA PRO A 59 31.47 18.38 10.96
C PRO A 59 30.42 17.30 11.22
N ASP A 60 29.19 17.53 10.73
CA ASP A 60 28.09 16.57 10.81
C ASP A 60 28.45 15.25 10.12
N ARG A 61 28.46 14.17 10.89
CA ARG A 61 28.76 12.82 10.42
C ARG A 61 27.82 11.81 11.04
N LEU A 62 27.53 10.75 10.30
CA LEU A 62 26.96 9.52 10.84
C LEU A 62 28.05 8.46 10.92
N VAL A 63 28.14 7.77 12.04
CA VAL A 63 29.04 6.64 12.23
C VAL A 63 28.20 5.38 12.44
N ILE A 64 28.52 4.34 11.67
CA ILE A 64 27.92 3.02 11.76
C ILE A 64 29.06 2.04 12.10
N ASP A 65 29.03 1.48 13.30
CA ASP A 65 29.90 0.38 13.68
C ASP A 65 29.17 -0.93 13.42
N ILE A 66 29.78 -1.82 12.64
CA ILE A 66 29.27 -3.14 12.25
C ILE A 66 30.21 -4.20 12.82
N ASN A 67 29.75 -4.89 13.85
CA ASN A 67 30.53 -5.89 14.57
C ASN A 67 30.49 -7.24 13.83
N GLY A 68 31.63 -7.93 13.78
CA GLY A 68 31.74 -9.21 13.08
C GLY A 68 31.67 -9.09 11.55
N ALA A 69 31.95 -7.91 10.98
CA ALA A 69 32.01 -7.69 9.55
C ALA A 69 33.34 -7.13 9.01
N THR A 70 33.63 -7.48 7.75
CA THR A 70 34.69 -6.89 6.92
C THR A 70 34.09 -6.26 5.67
N LEU A 71 34.84 -5.37 5.03
CA LEU A 71 34.43 -4.79 3.76
C LEU A 71 34.75 -5.77 2.61
N GLY A 72 33.71 -6.24 1.92
CA GLY A 72 33.84 -7.17 0.78
C GLY A 72 33.73 -6.50 -0.59
N GLY A 73 33.22 -5.27 -0.67
CA GLY A 73 33.05 -4.54 -1.92
C GLY A 73 33.06 -3.01 -1.73
N PRO A 74 33.08 -2.23 -2.83
CA PRO A 74 33.14 -0.78 -2.75
C PRO A 74 31.85 -0.16 -2.19
N LEU A 75 31.99 0.92 -1.43
CA LEU A 75 30.86 1.68 -0.90
C LEU A 75 30.45 2.86 -1.81
N ASN A 76 30.36 2.59 -3.11
CA ASN A 76 30.09 3.61 -4.12
C ASN A 76 28.58 3.78 -4.33
N VAL A 77 28.03 4.94 -3.98
CA VAL A 77 26.64 5.32 -4.25
C VAL A 77 26.57 6.73 -4.83
N ALA A 78 25.56 6.98 -5.66
CA ALA A 78 25.27 8.34 -6.12
C ALA A 78 24.66 9.15 -4.96
N THR A 79 25.37 10.19 -4.51
CA THR A 79 24.96 11.03 -3.36
C THR A 79 24.27 12.33 -3.77
N ALA A 80 24.02 12.52 -5.07
CA ALA A 80 23.31 13.69 -5.59
C ALA A 80 21.90 13.78 -4.99
N ASN A 81 21.50 15.00 -4.59
CA ASN A 81 20.20 15.28 -3.95
C ASN A 81 19.95 14.54 -2.62
N THR A 82 21.02 14.09 -1.96
CA THR A 82 20.98 13.49 -0.61
C THR A 82 21.69 14.38 0.40
N PRO A 83 21.46 14.21 1.72
CA PRO A 83 22.25 14.85 2.76
C PRO A 83 23.67 14.28 2.84
N ILE A 84 24.02 13.24 2.07
CA ILE A 84 25.33 12.60 2.09
C ILE A 84 26.29 13.36 1.18
N THR A 85 27.51 13.60 1.68
CA THR A 85 28.63 14.17 0.92
C THR A 85 29.60 13.08 0.48
N ALA A 86 30.01 12.22 1.42
CA ALA A 86 30.94 11.13 1.16
C ALA A 86 30.69 9.96 2.12
N MET A 87 31.14 8.77 1.73
CA MET A 87 31.12 7.57 2.55
C MET A 87 32.53 6.99 2.61
N ARG A 88 32.99 6.66 3.81
CA ARG A 88 34.31 6.10 4.07
C ARG A 88 34.18 4.89 4.97
N SER A 89 35.15 4.00 4.91
CA SER A 89 35.18 2.80 5.75
C SER A 89 36.57 2.60 6.36
N ALA A 90 36.60 2.09 7.58
CA ALA A 90 37.83 1.69 8.26
C ALA A 90 37.60 0.37 9.01
N GLN A 91 38.53 -0.56 8.87
CA GLN A 91 38.55 -1.80 9.65
C GLN A 91 39.10 -1.47 11.05
N ARG A 92 38.27 -1.53 12.10
CA ARG A 92 38.66 -1.20 13.49
C ARG A 92 39.40 -2.34 14.17
N THR A 93 38.98 -3.57 13.89
CA THR A 93 39.60 -4.84 14.28
C THR A 93 39.52 -5.78 13.07
N PRO A 94 40.23 -6.92 13.03
CA PRO A 94 40.12 -7.88 11.91
C PRO A 94 38.68 -8.31 11.56
N SER A 95 37.73 -8.14 12.48
CA SER A 95 36.33 -8.49 12.32
C SER A 95 35.34 -7.34 12.52
N ASP A 96 35.75 -6.10 12.81
CA ASP A 96 34.81 -4.99 13.02
C ASP A 96 35.02 -3.85 12.03
N LEU A 97 33.97 -3.51 11.29
CA LEU A 97 33.97 -2.47 10.28
C LEU A 97 33.30 -1.20 10.81
N ARG A 98 33.93 -0.05 10.61
CA ARG A 98 33.31 1.26 10.80
C ARG A 98 33.05 1.90 9.45
N VAL A 99 31.82 2.30 9.20
CA VAL A 99 31.43 3.15 8.08
C VAL A 99 31.15 4.56 8.62
N VAL A 100 31.77 5.57 8.02
CA VAL A 100 31.57 6.99 8.34
C VAL A 100 30.98 7.68 7.14
N ILE A 101 29.85 8.34 7.33
CA ILE A 101 29.14 9.10 6.31
C ILE A 101 29.26 10.57 6.66
N ASP A 102 29.90 11.34 5.79
CA ASP A 102 29.97 12.79 5.91
C ASP A 102 28.66 13.40 5.41
N LEU A 103 28.09 14.34 6.17
CA LEU A 103 26.79 14.91 5.90
C LEU A 103 26.88 16.41 5.57
N LYS A 104 25.95 16.89 4.73
CA LYS A 104 25.76 18.31 4.42
C LYS A 104 25.01 19.07 5.53
N LYS A 105 24.26 18.33 6.34
CA LYS A 105 23.44 18.82 7.45
C LYS A 105 23.17 17.67 8.44
N ALA A 106 22.78 18.02 9.66
CA ALA A 106 22.28 17.07 10.63
C ALA A 106 21.09 16.26 10.09
N VAL A 107 21.03 14.98 10.46
CA VAL A 107 19.95 14.03 10.14
C VAL A 107 19.61 13.24 11.40
N THR A 108 18.42 12.64 11.43
CA THR A 108 18.06 11.70 12.49
C THR A 108 18.10 10.27 11.96
N PRO A 109 19.01 9.41 12.46
CA PRO A 109 19.14 8.05 11.94
C PRO A 109 18.14 7.08 12.58
N LYS A 110 17.64 6.14 11.79
CA LYS A 110 16.95 4.93 12.26
C LYS A 110 17.59 3.74 11.58
N SER A 111 17.89 2.68 12.32
CA SER A 111 18.58 1.52 11.77
C SER A 111 18.02 0.20 12.28
N PHE A 112 18.03 -0.83 11.44
CA PHE A 112 17.57 -2.17 11.75
C PHE A 112 18.17 -3.18 10.77
N THR A 113 18.19 -4.45 11.14
CA THR A 113 18.62 -5.55 10.27
C THR A 113 17.42 -6.31 9.69
N LEU A 114 17.60 -6.86 8.50
CA LEU A 114 16.65 -7.75 7.85
C LEU A 114 17.30 -9.11 7.63
N ALA A 115 16.59 -10.15 8.07
CA ALA A 115 16.92 -11.54 7.76
C ALA A 115 16.81 -11.80 6.24
N PRO A 116 17.50 -12.84 5.72
CA PRO A 116 17.39 -13.22 4.33
C PRO A 116 15.95 -13.63 3.99
N ASN A 117 15.54 -13.35 2.75
CA ASN A 117 14.27 -13.78 2.18
C ASN A 117 14.50 -14.45 0.81
N ALA A 118 13.43 -14.74 0.07
CA ALA A 118 13.54 -15.41 -1.24
C ALA A 118 14.35 -14.63 -2.29
N GLN A 119 14.49 -13.30 -2.12
CA GLN A 119 15.12 -12.41 -3.09
C GLN A 119 16.47 -11.85 -2.62
N TYR A 120 16.64 -11.61 -1.33
CA TYR A 120 17.80 -10.93 -0.76
C TYR A 120 18.41 -11.69 0.41
N GLY A 121 19.73 -11.54 0.59
CA GLY A 121 20.45 -12.01 1.77
C GLY A 121 20.19 -11.17 3.02
N ASN A 122 21.05 -11.32 4.02
CA ASN A 122 21.04 -10.45 5.21
C ASN A 122 21.28 -9.00 4.78
N ARG A 123 20.56 -8.06 5.40
CA ARG A 123 20.71 -6.62 5.09
C ARG A 123 20.75 -5.80 6.37
N LEU A 124 21.55 -4.72 6.35
CA LEU A 124 21.49 -3.65 7.35
C LEU A 124 20.89 -2.41 6.68
N VAL A 125 19.77 -1.93 7.20
CA VAL A 125 19.07 -0.73 6.70
C VAL A 125 19.33 0.43 7.64
N VAL A 126 19.68 1.59 7.08
CA VAL A 126 19.88 2.84 7.80
C VAL A 126 19.14 3.96 7.07
N ASP A 127 18.07 4.46 7.70
CA ASP A 127 17.29 5.60 7.25
C ASP A 127 17.83 6.89 7.86
N LEU A 128 18.08 7.89 7.00
CA LEU A 128 18.56 9.22 7.37
C LEU A 128 17.41 10.22 7.16
N PHE A 129 16.69 10.53 8.23
CA PHE A 129 15.57 11.48 8.17
C PHE A 129 16.08 12.93 8.18
N ASP A 130 15.52 13.75 7.30
CA ASP A 130 15.90 15.15 7.15
C ASP A 130 15.50 16.01 8.35
N ASN A 131 14.39 15.67 9.02
CA ASN A 131 13.94 16.33 10.24
C ASN A 131 13.58 15.30 11.33
N PRO A 132 13.74 15.64 12.63
CA PRO A 132 13.35 14.75 13.73
C PRO A 132 11.88 14.35 13.73
N SER A 133 10.98 15.22 13.24
CA SER A 133 9.55 14.93 13.11
C SER A 133 9.24 13.78 12.16
N ASP A 134 10.14 13.50 11.22
CA ASP A 134 9.92 12.54 10.14
C ASP A 134 10.27 11.10 10.57
N VAL A 135 10.96 10.95 11.70
CA VAL A 135 11.36 9.66 12.29
C VAL A 135 10.17 8.94 12.92
N ALA A 136 9.16 9.72 13.33
CA ALA A 136 7.97 9.21 13.98
C ALA A 136 6.95 8.73 12.93
N ALA A 137 6.57 7.45 13.00
CA ALA A 137 5.16 7.14 12.74
C ALA A 137 4.33 8.06 13.66
N PRO A 138 3.23 8.67 13.20
CA PRO A 138 2.52 9.70 13.95
C PRO A 138 2.35 9.25 15.41
N ALA A 139 2.93 10.04 16.32
CA ALA A 139 2.88 9.75 17.75
C ALA A 139 1.44 9.43 18.15
N ALA A 140 1.23 8.23 18.70
CA ALA A 140 -0.02 7.94 19.35
C ALA A 140 -0.27 9.02 20.41
N PRO A 141 -1.49 9.59 20.50
CA PRO A 141 -1.90 10.22 21.74
C PRO A 141 -1.66 9.20 22.88
N PRO A 142 -1.19 9.61 24.06
CA PRO A 142 -1.07 8.70 25.18
C PRO A 142 -2.43 8.01 25.39
N PRO A 143 -2.47 6.68 25.67
CA PRO A 143 -3.69 6.00 26.01
C PRO A 143 -4.11 6.47 27.40
N THR A 144 -4.74 7.64 27.45
CA THR A 144 -5.54 8.02 28.60
C THR A 144 -6.87 7.32 28.43
N VAL A 145 -6.86 6.00 28.62
CA VAL A 145 -8.09 5.25 28.82
C VAL A 145 -8.52 5.59 30.24
N THR A 146 -9.14 6.76 30.42
CA THR A 146 -10.07 6.91 31.53
C THR A 146 -11.12 5.86 31.30
N THR A 147 -11.08 4.82 32.13
CA THR A 147 -12.12 3.81 32.27
C THR A 147 -13.42 4.54 32.59
N VAL A 148 -14.18 4.91 31.56
CA VAL A 148 -15.56 5.32 31.74
C VAL A 148 -16.31 4.04 32.13
N PRO A 149 -16.97 3.99 33.30
CA PRO A 149 -17.78 2.84 33.68
C PRO A 149 -18.78 2.53 32.56
N ALA A 150 -18.86 1.26 32.16
CA ALA A 150 -19.86 0.79 31.22
C ALA A 150 -21.26 1.03 31.82
N VAL A 151 -21.87 2.16 31.44
CA VAL A 151 -23.30 2.35 31.62
C VAL A 151 -23.98 1.39 30.64
N PRO A 152 -24.92 0.54 31.08
CA PRO A 152 -25.67 -0.32 30.17
C PRO A 152 -26.53 0.57 29.29
N VAL A 153 -26.06 0.85 28.07
CA VAL A 153 -26.88 1.49 27.05
C VAL A 153 -27.85 0.44 26.53
N THR A 154 -29.12 0.61 26.85
CA THR A 154 -30.22 0.04 26.10
C THR A 154 -29.98 0.34 24.61
N PRO A 155 -30.19 -0.59 23.66
CA PRO A 155 -29.95 -0.32 22.23
C PRO A 155 -30.97 0.70 21.73
N ALA A 156 -30.69 1.99 21.93
CA ALA A 156 -31.27 3.04 21.13
C ALA A 156 -30.49 3.03 19.81
N GLU A 157 -31.17 2.71 18.72
CA GLU A 157 -30.63 2.77 17.36
C GLU A 157 -29.94 4.13 17.16
N PRO A 158 -28.61 4.18 17.00
CA PRO A 158 -27.91 5.44 16.84
C PRO A 158 -28.41 6.05 15.52
N ALA A 159 -29.13 7.17 15.60
CA ALA A 159 -29.43 7.95 14.41
C ALA A 159 -28.10 8.41 13.79
N ILE A 160 -27.67 7.73 12.72
CA ILE A 160 -26.46 8.08 11.98
C ILE A 160 -26.68 9.47 11.36
N LYS A 161 -26.23 10.51 12.06
CA LYS A 161 -26.12 11.86 11.48
C LYS A 161 -24.89 11.85 10.58
N LEU A 162 -25.12 11.79 9.27
CA LEU A 162 -24.07 12.04 8.28
C LEU A 162 -23.40 13.39 8.61
N PRO A 163 -22.06 13.50 8.54
CA PRO A 163 -21.40 14.79 8.62
C PRO A 163 -22.02 15.73 7.58
N PRO A 164 -22.22 17.02 7.90
CA PRO A 164 -22.67 17.98 6.90
C PRO A 164 -21.69 17.93 5.73
N ALA A 165 -22.22 17.57 4.55
CA ALA A 165 -21.42 17.52 3.34
C ALA A 165 -20.82 18.92 3.09
N PRO A 166 -19.51 19.02 2.78
CA PRO A 166 -18.87 20.31 2.60
C PRO A 166 -19.61 21.14 1.55
N ALA A 167 -20.01 22.36 1.91
CA ALA A 167 -20.57 23.31 0.97
C ALA A 167 -19.50 23.66 -0.06
N GLY A 168 -19.71 23.30 -1.33
CA GLY A 168 -18.74 23.57 -2.37
C GLY A 168 -18.95 22.73 -3.63
N LYS A 169 -18.19 23.06 -4.67
CA LYS A 169 -18.03 22.27 -5.89
C LYS A 169 -16.60 21.72 -5.92
N ARG A 170 -16.17 21.05 -4.84
CA ARG A 170 -14.79 20.57 -4.71
C ARG A 170 -14.50 19.49 -5.76
N ASP A 171 -13.22 19.26 -6.02
CA ASP A 171 -12.80 18.13 -6.83
C ASP A 171 -12.95 16.81 -6.07
N ILE A 172 -13.20 15.74 -6.82
CA ILE A 172 -13.10 14.36 -6.38
C ILE A 172 -11.63 13.99 -6.32
N ILE A 173 -11.17 13.49 -5.17
CA ILE A 173 -9.76 13.19 -4.94
C ILE A 173 -9.52 11.70 -5.16
N VAL A 174 -8.74 11.35 -6.18
CA VAL A 174 -8.32 9.98 -6.47
C VAL A 174 -6.85 9.83 -6.07
N VAL A 175 -6.58 9.04 -5.03
CA VAL A 175 -5.20 8.72 -4.67
C VAL A 175 -4.77 7.46 -5.42
N ILE A 176 -3.68 7.59 -6.17
CA ILE A 176 -3.11 6.52 -6.99
C ILE A 176 -1.85 6.04 -6.30
N ASP A 177 -1.84 4.76 -5.96
CA ASP A 177 -0.67 4.09 -5.44
C ASP A 177 0.09 3.38 -6.55
N ALA A 178 1.38 3.68 -6.68
CA ALA A 178 2.27 2.92 -7.53
C ALA A 178 2.91 1.83 -6.66
N GLY A 179 2.59 0.56 -6.92
CA GLY A 179 3.10 -0.58 -6.16
C GLY A 179 4.62 -0.58 -5.99
N HIS A 180 5.11 -1.21 -4.92
CA HIS A 180 6.54 -1.38 -4.63
C HIS A 180 7.31 -0.04 -4.53
N GLY A 181 8.59 -0.03 -4.92
CA GLY A 181 9.46 1.14 -4.95
C GLY A 181 10.68 0.98 -4.05
N GLY A 182 11.76 1.66 -4.42
CA GLY A 182 13.03 1.63 -3.72
C GLY A 182 13.65 0.24 -3.71
N GLU A 183 13.83 -0.29 -2.50
CA GLU A 183 14.38 -1.63 -2.20
C GLU A 183 13.51 -2.76 -2.74
N ASP A 184 12.20 -2.54 -2.87
CA ASP A 184 11.28 -3.50 -3.43
C ASP A 184 11.08 -3.22 -4.93
N PRO A 185 11.63 -4.06 -5.84
CA PRO A 185 11.42 -3.90 -7.27
C PRO A 185 10.06 -4.42 -7.75
N GLY A 186 9.33 -5.16 -6.91
CA GLY A 186 8.22 -6.00 -7.33
C GLY A 186 8.67 -7.12 -8.27
N ALA A 187 7.74 -7.61 -9.08
CA ALA A 187 8.02 -8.63 -10.09
C ALA A 187 9.03 -8.13 -11.14
N SER A 188 9.78 -9.07 -11.73
CA SER A 188 10.81 -8.78 -12.73
C SER A 188 10.52 -9.52 -14.04
N GLY A 189 10.59 -8.77 -15.14
CA GLY A 189 10.45 -9.30 -16.49
C GLY A 189 11.73 -9.94 -17.03
N SER A 190 11.59 -10.80 -18.04
CA SER A 190 12.71 -11.55 -18.61
C SER A 190 13.80 -10.71 -19.28
N ARG A 191 13.56 -9.41 -19.51
CA ARG A 191 14.54 -8.46 -20.07
C ARG A 191 14.98 -7.39 -19.06
N GLY A 192 14.83 -7.66 -17.76
CA GLY A 192 15.27 -6.76 -16.69
C GLY A 192 14.33 -5.59 -16.41
N GLN A 193 13.09 -5.63 -16.89
CA GLN A 193 12.07 -4.67 -16.44
C GLN A 193 11.69 -4.97 -15.00
N HIS A 194 11.52 -3.92 -14.18
CA HIS A 194 10.97 -4.05 -12.85
C HIS A 194 9.56 -3.46 -12.79
N GLU A 195 8.69 -4.15 -12.07
CA GLU A 195 7.32 -3.73 -11.84
C GLU A 195 7.26 -2.31 -11.28
N LYS A 196 8.08 -1.98 -10.28
CA LYS A 196 8.10 -0.65 -9.64
C LYS A 196 8.26 0.52 -10.63
N ASP A 197 8.95 0.31 -11.75
CA ASP A 197 9.21 1.33 -12.76
C ASP A 197 8.02 1.47 -13.70
N VAL A 198 7.49 0.33 -14.16
CA VAL A 198 6.29 0.24 -15.01
C VAL A 198 5.09 0.87 -14.31
N VAL A 199 4.82 0.48 -13.07
CA VAL A 199 3.63 0.93 -12.34
C VAL A 199 3.73 2.40 -11.95
N LEU A 200 4.94 2.94 -11.70
CA LEU A 200 5.14 4.37 -11.50
C LEU A 200 4.84 5.17 -12.77
N ALA A 201 5.27 4.67 -13.94
CA ALA A 201 4.98 5.30 -15.22
C ALA A 201 3.47 5.32 -15.51
N ILE A 202 2.78 4.19 -15.29
CA ILE A 202 1.32 4.09 -15.43
C ILE A 202 0.60 5.01 -14.43
N ALA A 203 1.05 5.07 -13.17
CA ALA A 203 0.44 5.92 -12.15
C ALA A 203 0.56 7.42 -12.49
N ARG A 204 1.72 7.88 -12.97
CA ARG A 204 1.91 9.26 -13.44
C ARG A 204 1.04 9.59 -14.64
N GLU A 205 0.93 8.65 -15.58
CA GLU A 205 0.06 8.77 -16.74
C GLU A 205 -1.41 8.87 -16.32
N LEU A 206 -1.87 8.01 -15.42
CA LEU A 206 -3.22 8.03 -14.86
C LEU A 206 -3.49 9.34 -14.12
N GLN A 207 -2.54 9.80 -13.31
CA GLN A 207 -2.64 11.09 -12.60
C GLN A 207 -2.86 12.24 -13.59
N ARG A 208 -2.05 12.31 -14.66
CA ARG A 208 -2.20 13.36 -15.68
C ARG A 208 -3.58 13.31 -16.33
N GLN A 209 -4.07 12.13 -16.66
CA GLN A 209 -5.38 11.98 -17.31
C GLN A 209 -6.54 12.34 -16.37
N ILE A 210 -6.48 11.97 -15.09
CA ILE A 210 -7.51 12.34 -14.09
C ILE A 210 -7.47 13.86 -13.82
N ASN A 211 -6.29 14.46 -13.70
CA ASN A 211 -6.14 15.91 -13.53
C ASN A 211 -6.63 16.73 -14.74
N GLY A 212 -6.77 16.10 -15.92
CA GLY A 212 -7.40 16.71 -17.08
C GLY A 212 -8.93 16.72 -17.03
N LEU A 213 -9.56 16.02 -16.08
CA LEU A 213 -11.01 15.99 -15.91
C LEU A 213 -11.46 17.09 -14.95
N LYS A 214 -12.37 17.95 -15.40
CA LYS A 214 -12.96 18.97 -14.52
C LYS A 214 -13.74 18.31 -13.37
N GLY A 215 -13.49 18.75 -12.14
CA GLY A 215 -14.10 18.19 -10.94
C GLY A 215 -13.34 16.99 -10.36
N PHE A 216 -12.11 16.74 -10.81
CA PHE A 216 -11.25 15.66 -10.33
C PHE A 216 -9.84 16.17 -10.03
N ARG A 217 -9.21 15.56 -9.03
CA ARG A 217 -7.81 15.75 -8.68
C ARG A 217 -7.19 14.40 -8.34
N ALA A 218 -6.04 14.10 -8.90
CA ALA A 218 -5.28 12.89 -8.65
C ALA A 218 -3.96 13.16 -7.93
N GLU A 219 -3.67 12.31 -6.96
CA GLU A 219 -2.55 12.44 -6.05
C GLU A 219 -1.79 11.11 -5.98
N LEU A 220 -0.47 11.13 -6.10
CA LEU A 220 0.34 9.91 -5.97
C LEU A 220 0.70 9.64 -4.50
N THR A 221 0.82 8.36 -4.13
CA THR A 221 1.47 7.95 -2.87
C THR A 221 2.98 8.16 -2.93
N ARG A 222 3.61 7.80 -4.05
CA ARG A 222 5.02 8.07 -4.36
C ARG A 222 5.20 8.76 -5.70
N THR A 223 6.12 9.72 -5.74
CA THR A 223 6.46 10.46 -6.98
C THR A 223 7.82 10.04 -7.55
N GLY A 224 8.55 9.16 -6.87
CA GLY A 224 9.88 8.67 -7.27
C GLY A 224 10.11 7.20 -6.91
N ASP A 225 11.35 6.76 -7.07
CA ASP A 225 11.77 5.39 -6.73
C ASP A 225 12.19 5.30 -5.27
N TYR A 226 11.21 5.22 -4.37
CA TYR A 226 11.40 5.01 -2.95
C TYR A 226 10.28 4.13 -2.39
N PHE A 227 10.60 3.40 -1.33
CA PHE A 227 9.70 2.44 -0.69
C PHE A 227 8.70 3.15 0.22
N ILE A 228 7.44 2.72 0.20
CA ILE A 228 6.40 3.10 1.18
C ILE A 228 5.80 1.82 1.76
N PRO A 229 5.75 1.66 3.09
CA PRO A 229 5.07 0.52 3.72
C PRO A 229 3.59 0.45 3.36
N LEU A 230 3.01 -0.75 3.31
CA LEU A 230 1.64 -0.98 2.84
C LEU A 230 0.59 -0.15 3.60
N ARG A 231 0.70 -0.06 4.93
CA ARG A 231 -0.18 0.80 5.75
C ARG A 231 0.08 2.29 5.52
N GLY A 232 1.32 2.69 5.29
CA GLY A 232 1.66 4.09 5.00
C GLY A 232 0.97 4.60 3.73
N ARG A 233 0.74 3.73 2.74
CA ARG A 233 0.03 4.07 1.49
C ARG A 233 -1.43 4.47 1.75
N THR A 234 -2.14 3.72 2.59
CA THR A 234 -3.53 4.04 2.95
C THR A 234 -3.63 5.25 3.88
N GLU A 235 -2.65 5.46 4.75
CA GLU A 235 -2.54 6.67 5.58
C GLU A 235 -2.32 7.93 4.73
N ILE A 236 -1.46 7.87 3.71
CA ILE A 236 -1.30 8.95 2.74
C ILE A 236 -2.64 9.24 2.06
N ALA A 237 -3.37 8.20 1.64
CA ALA A 237 -4.67 8.38 0.99
C ALA A 237 -5.68 9.11 1.90
N ARG A 238 -5.76 8.69 3.16
CA ARG A 238 -6.60 9.33 4.18
C ARG A 238 -6.20 10.78 4.43
N LYS A 239 -4.90 11.05 4.60
CA LYS A 239 -4.37 12.41 4.83
C LYS A 239 -4.67 13.35 3.66
N LYS A 240 -4.69 12.83 2.44
CA LYS A 240 -5.04 13.59 1.23
C LYS A 240 -6.55 13.75 1.01
N GLY A 241 -7.39 13.13 1.83
CA GLY A 241 -8.85 13.20 1.72
C GLY A 241 -9.38 12.43 0.50
N ALA A 242 -8.79 11.27 0.19
CA ALA A 242 -9.17 10.48 -0.97
C ALA A 242 -10.65 10.05 -0.93
N ASP A 243 -11.36 10.24 -2.04
CA ASP A 243 -12.68 9.65 -2.30
C ASP A 243 -12.55 8.26 -2.94
N LEU A 244 -11.38 7.94 -3.51
CA LEU A 244 -11.04 6.63 -4.09
C LEU A 244 -9.52 6.39 -3.97
N PHE A 245 -9.15 5.17 -3.64
CA PHE A 245 -7.78 4.68 -3.67
C PHE A 245 -7.62 3.63 -4.79
N VAL A 246 -6.61 3.80 -5.64
CA VAL A 246 -6.31 2.90 -6.76
C VAL A 246 -4.85 2.46 -6.67
N SER A 247 -4.59 1.21 -6.30
CA SER A 247 -3.26 0.61 -6.35
C SER A 247 -2.99 0.04 -7.74
N ILE A 248 -1.85 0.40 -8.35
CA ILE A 248 -1.44 -0.05 -9.67
C ILE A 248 -0.28 -1.04 -9.53
N HIS A 249 -0.46 -2.23 -10.09
CA HIS A 249 0.50 -3.33 -10.07
C HIS A 249 0.67 -3.95 -11.47
N ALA A 250 1.73 -4.73 -11.64
CA ALA A 250 2.05 -5.49 -12.84
C ALA A 250 2.72 -6.82 -12.46
N ASP A 251 1.90 -7.75 -12.00
CA ASP A 251 2.24 -9.03 -11.40
C ASP A 251 3.29 -9.93 -12.04
N ALA A 252 3.77 -10.88 -11.24
CA ALA A 252 4.25 -12.17 -11.72
C ALA A 252 3.23 -13.27 -11.40
N ALA A 253 3.17 -14.31 -12.24
CA ALA A 253 2.49 -15.56 -11.90
C ALA A 253 3.50 -16.72 -11.87
N PRO A 254 3.19 -17.83 -11.16
CA PRO A 254 4.02 -19.04 -11.20
C PRO A 254 4.24 -19.57 -12.62
N SER A 255 3.26 -19.37 -13.51
CA SER A 255 3.38 -19.68 -14.94
C SER A 255 3.66 -18.41 -15.74
N ALA A 256 4.78 -18.40 -16.47
CA ALA A 256 5.12 -17.33 -17.41
C ALA A 256 4.12 -17.20 -18.58
N ALA A 257 3.22 -18.19 -18.75
CA ALA A 257 2.14 -18.13 -19.74
C ALA A 257 0.92 -17.34 -19.24
N ALA A 258 0.83 -16.96 -17.96
CA ALA A 258 -0.25 -16.09 -17.49
C ALA A 258 -0.21 -14.73 -18.21
N PHE A 259 -1.37 -14.20 -18.56
CA PHE A 259 -1.51 -12.93 -19.26
C PHE A 259 -2.84 -12.26 -18.93
N GLY A 260 -2.92 -10.96 -19.25
CA GLY A 260 -4.14 -10.18 -19.11
C GLY A 260 -4.27 -9.48 -17.76
N ALA A 261 -5.10 -8.44 -17.76
CA ALA A 261 -5.35 -7.60 -16.59
C ALA A 261 -6.38 -8.19 -15.64
N SER A 262 -6.33 -7.78 -14.38
CA SER A 262 -7.33 -8.09 -13.35
C SER A 262 -7.58 -6.88 -12.45
N VAL A 263 -8.71 -6.89 -11.76
CA VAL A 263 -9.02 -5.90 -10.72
C VAL A 263 -9.45 -6.62 -9.46
N PHE A 264 -8.94 -6.18 -8.32
CA PHE A 264 -9.17 -6.76 -7.02
C PHE A 264 -9.77 -5.74 -6.04
N ALA A 265 -10.58 -6.23 -5.12
CA ALA A 265 -11.04 -5.52 -3.93
C ALA A 265 -10.72 -6.31 -2.66
N LEU A 266 -10.91 -5.72 -1.49
CA LEU A 266 -10.66 -6.39 -0.21
C LEU A 266 -11.61 -7.59 -0.01
N SER A 267 -11.13 -8.65 0.62
CA SER A 267 -11.96 -9.65 1.29
C SER A 267 -11.48 -9.88 2.72
N GLU A 268 -12.41 -9.91 3.65
CA GLU A 268 -12.15 -10.26 5.07
C GLU A 268 -12.44 -11.72 5.38
N ARG A 269 -13.11 -12.46 4.48
CA ARG A 269 -13.62 -13.82 4.72
C ARG A 269 -12.96 -14.89 3.83
N GLY A 270 -11.90 -14.52 3.12
CA GLY A 270 -11.14 -15.42 2.23
C GLY A 270 -11.16 -14.98 0.77
N ALA A 271 -10.20 -15.49 -0.01
CA ALA A 271 -10.04 -15.09 -1.41
C ALA A 271 -11.09 -15.74 -2.33
N THR A 272 -11.46 -15.07 -3.42
CA THR A 272 -12.40 -15.58 -4.44
C THR A 272 -11.79 -16.64 -5.35
N SER A 273 -10.46 -16.75 -5.37
CA SER A 273 -9.72 -17.78 -6.09
C SER A 273 -8.34 -18.00 -5.48
N GLU A 274 -7.73 -19.15 -5.79
CA GLU A 274 -6.35 -19.46 -5.39
C GLU A 274 -5.34 -18.46 -5.98
N THR A 275 -5.58 -17.99 -7.20
CA THR A 275 -4.77 -16.94 -7.82
C THR A 275 -4.86 -15.64 -7.02
N ALA A 276 -6.07 -15.23 -6.61
CA ALA A 276 -6.27 -14.05 -5.79
C ALA A 276 -5.61 -14.18 -4.41
N ARG A 277 -5.67 -15.37 -3.79
CA ARG A 277 -4.99 -15.66 -2.51
C ARG A 277 -3.48 -15.54 -2.65
N TRP A 278 -2.91 -16.27 -3.61
CA TRP A 278 -1.47 -16.28 -3.86
C TRP A 278 -0.95 -14.87 -4.13
N LEU A 279 -1.70 -14.09 -4.90
CA LEU A 279 -1.35 -12.72 -5.22
C LEU A 279 -1.36 -11.83 -3.97
N ALA A 280 -2.43 -11.87 -3.17
CA ALA A 280 -2.47 -11.11 -1.92
C ALA A 280 -1.31 -11.50 -0.98
N ASP A 281 -0.96 -12.77 -0.91
CA ASP A 281 0.18 -13.23 -0.10
C ASP A 281 1.53 -12.73 -0.64
N SER A 282 1.68 -12.61 -1.97
CA SER A 282 2.86 -12.01 -2.61
C SER A 282 2.96 -10.52 -2.28
N GLU A 283 1.89 -9.76 -2.53
CA GLU A 283 1.85 -8.31 -2.32
C GLU A 283 2.02 -7.92 -0.85
N ASN A 284 1.45 -8.70 0.07
CA ASN A 284 1.60 -8.47 1.50
C ASN A 284 3.03 -8.69 2.01
N ARG A 285 3.91 -9.36 1.25
CA ARG A 285 5.34 -9.53 1.59
C ARG A 285 6.19 -8.32 1.21
N SER A 286 5.64 -7.32 0.52
CA SER A 286 6.34 -6.08 0.15
C SER A 286 6.98 -5.40 1.38
N ASP A 287 6.29 -5.36 2.53
CA ASP A 287 6.84 -4.80 3.77
C ASP A 287 8.05 -5.57 4.32
N LEU A 288 8.11 -6.89 4.11
CA LEU A 288 9.29 -7.69 4.50
C LEU A 288 10.47 -7.41 3.57
N ILE A 289 10.19 -7.19 2.28
CA ILE A 289 11.21 -6.86 1.27
C ILE A 289 11.76 -5.46 1.53
N GLY A 290 10.88 -4.46 1.65
CA GLY A 290 11.24 -3.07 1.92
C GLY A 290 11.62 -2.77 3.37
N GLY A 291 11.65 -3.76 4.25
CA GLY A 291 12.19 -3.63 5.60
C GLY A 291 11.28 -2.94 6.61
N ALA A 292 9.97 -2.88 6.36
CA ALA A 292 8.97 -2.39 7.30
C ALA A 292 8.42 -3.49 8.24
N GLY A 293 8.77 -4.77 8.02
CA GLY A 293 8.22 -5.91 8.76
C GLY A 293 8.56 -6.02 10.26
N ASN A 294 9.51 -5.24 10.78
CA ASN A 294 9.85 -5.20 12.21
C ASN A 294 9.08 -4.10 12.99
N VAL A 295 8.17 -3.37 12.34
CA VAL A 295 7.28 -2.42 13.03
C VAL A 295 6.17 -3.22 13.71
N SER A 296 6.00 -2.98 15.01
CA SER A 296 5.24 -3.79 15.96
C SER A 296 3.86 -4.27 15.46
N LEU A 297 3.51 -5.49 15.87
CA LEU A 297 2.16 -6.07 15.72
C LEU A 297 1.10 -5.36 16.61
N ASP A 298 1.48 -4.35 17.39
CA ASP A 298 0.60 -3.55 18.25
C ASP A 298 -0.43 -2.72 17.47
N ASP A 299 -0.27 -2.56 16.15
CA ASP A 299 -1.22 -1.83 15.29
C ASP A 299 -2.47 -2.65 14.90
N LYS A 300 -2.71 -3.80 15.56
CA LYS A 300 -3.95 -4.59 15.38
C LYS A 300 -5.16 -3.95 16.09
N ASP A 301 -4.93 -3.05 17.05
CA ASP A 301 -5.98 -2.56 17.97
C ASP A 301 -6.62 -1.22 17.59
N ARG A 302 -6.23 -0.58 16.47
CA ARG A 302 -6.70 0.78 16.13
C ARG A 302 -8.10 0.86 15.51
N MET A 303 -8.86 -0.24 15.52
CA MET A 303 -10.17 -0.35 14.89
C MET A 303 -11.30 -0.69 15.90
N LEU A 304 -11.32 -0.03 17.07
CA LEU A 304 -12.40 -0.17 18.04
C LEU A 304 -13.49 0.91 17.85
N ALA A 305 -14.46 0.57 16.98
CA ALA A 305 -15.84 1.08 17.02
C ALA A 305 -16.76 0.08 16.29
N GLY A 306 -17.12 -1.02 16.98
CA GLY A 306 -17.71 -2.25 16.40
C GLY A 306 -18.67 -2.07 15.23
N VAL A 307 -19.86 -1.52 15.43
CA VAL A 307 -20.91 -1.54 14.38
C VAL A 307 -20.70 -0.49 13.30
N LEU A 308 -20.39 0.78 13.65
CA LEU A 308 -20.24 1.85 12.66
C LEU A 308 -19.03 1.64 11.74
N LEU A 309 -17.96 1.04 12.27
CA LEU A 309 -16.80 0.67 11.47
C LEU A 309 -17.13 -0.45 10.47
N ASP A 310 -17.86 -1.48 10.91
CA ASP A 310 -18.30 -2.58 10.06
C ASP A 310 -19.22 -2.10 8.92
N LEU A 311 -20.15 -1.18 9.22
CA LEU A 311 -21.01 -0.58 8.19
C LEU A 311 -20.19 0.24 7.18
N SER A 312 -19.23 1.04 7.66
CA SER A 312 -18.35 1.83 6.81
C SER A 312 -17.49 0.93 5.91
N MET A 313 -16.86 -0.11 6.47
CA MET A 313 -16.10 -1.12 5.72
C MET A 313 -16.95 -1.78 4.65
N THR A 314 -18.17 -2.19 4.98
CA THR A 314 -19.08 -2.84 4.02
C THR A 314 -19.50 -1.89 2.89
N ALA A 315 -19.78 -0.62 3.20
CA ALA A 315 -20.10 0.41 2.21
C ALA A 315 -18.90 0.73 1.30
N SER A 316 -17.71 0.86 1.89
CA SER A 316 -16.44 1.02 1.17
C SER A 316 -16.18 -0.14 0.22
N LEU A 317 -16.30 -1.38 0.70
CA LEU A 317 -16.14 -2.59 -0.12
C LEU A 317 -17.13 -2.67 -1.28
N THR A 318 -18.40 -2.34 -1.04
CA THR A 318 -19.40 -2.35 -2.12
C THR A 318 -19.05 -1.32 -3.20
N SER A 319 -18.60 -0.14 -2.77
CA SER A 319 -18.13 0.91 -3.67
C SER A 319 -16.88 0.47 -4.44
N SER A 320 -15.93 -0.22 -3.78
CA SER A 320 -14.76 -0.85 -4.40
C SER A 320 -15.13 -1.85 -5.49
N LEU A 321 -16.08 -2.74 -5.23
CA LEU A 321 -16.54 -3.72 -6.23
C LEU A 321 -17.18 -3.04 -7.44
N ASN A 322 -17.96 -1.98 -7.21
CA ASN A 322 -18.61 -1.22 -8.28
C ASN A 322 -17.61 -0.47 -9.16
N VAL A 323 -16.73 0.34 -8.56
CA VAL A 323 -15.68 1.05 -9.31
C VAL A 323 -14.73 0.06 -9.98
N GLY A 324 -14.38 -1.03 -9.29
CA GLY A 324 -13.53 -2.09 -9.81
C GLY A 324 -14.12 -2.73 -11.07
N GLN A 325 -15.43 -3.03 -11.08
CA GLN A 325 -16.08 -3.63 -12.25
C GLN A 325 -16.11 -2.66 -13.43
N LYS A 326 -16.34 -1.36 -13.17
CA LYS A 326 -16.28 -0.34 -14.23
C LYS A 326 -14.88 -0.20 -14.81
N VAL A 327 -13.85 -0.20 -13.97
CA VAL A 327 -12.45 -0.20 -14.40
C VAL A 327 -12.14 -1.45 -15.21
N LEU A 328 -12.49 -2.65 -14.72
CA LEU A 328 -12.27 -3.92 -15.39
C LEU A 328 -12.91 -3.97 -16.79
N ASN A 329 -14.18 -3.54 -16.90
CA ASN A 329 -14.90 -3.49 -18.18
C ASN A 329 -14.24 -2.57 -19.21
N ASN A 330 -13.63 -1.45 -18.76
CA ASN A 330 -12.92 -0.54 -19.65
C ASN A 330 -11.52 -1.05 -20.01
N ILE A 331 -10.81 -1.70 -19.08
CA ILE A 331 -9.49 -2.30 -19.34
C ILE A 331 -9.61 -3.45 -20.34
N GLY A 332 -10.66 -4.27 -20.25
CA GLY A 332 -10.91 -5.41 -21.14
C GLY A 332 -11.06 -5.04 -22.63
N ARG A 333 -11.19 -3.75 -22.95
CA ARG A 333 -11.21 -3.23 -24.34
C ARG A 333 -9.82 -2.95 -24.90
N VAL A 334 -8.80 -2.90 -24.04
CA VAL A 334 -7.42 -2.53 -24.37
C VAL A 334 -6.48 -3.72 -24.25
N THR A 335 -6.71 -4.60 -23.27
CA THR A 335 -5.91 -5.80 -23.05
C THR A 335 -6.83 -6.96 -22.62
N PRO A 336 -6.47 -8.23 -22.90
CA PRO A 336 -7.24 -9.36 -22.40
C PRO A 336 -7.40 -9.31 -20.88
N LEU A 337 -8.49 -9.84 -20.38
CA LEU A 337 -8.71 -9.98 -18.94
C LEU A 337 -8.31 -11.37 -18.48
N HIS A 338 -7.53 -11.45 -17.41
CA HIS A 338 -7.23 -12.71 -16.75
C HIS A 338 -8.46 -13.25 -16.00
N LYS A 339 -9.29 -12.35 -15.43
CA LYS A 339 -10.59 -12.64 -14.85
C LYS A 339 -11.64 -11.66 -15.34
N GLN A 340 -12.84 -12.16 -15.68
CA GLN A 340 -13.94 -11.37 -16.22
C GLN A 340 -14.75 -10.60 -15.15
N ARG A 341 -14.44 -10.82 -13.88
CA ARG A 341 -15.08 -10.19 -12.71
C ARG A 341 -14.00 -9.64 -11.79
N VAL A 342 -14.39 -8.68 -10.95
CA VAL A 342 -13.55 -8.24 -9.84
C VAL A 342 -13.34 -9.42 -8.89
N GLU A 343 -12.08 -9.71 -8.59
CA GLU A 343 -11.71 -10.72 -7.59
C GLU A 343 -11.54 -10.06 -6.22
N GLN A 344 -11.49 -10.86 -5.15
CA GLN A 344 -11.26 -10.35 -3.81
C GLN A 344 -10.28 -11.22 -3.05
N ALA A 345 -9.42 -10.59 -2.25
CA ALA A 345 -8.49 -11.27 -1.33
C ALA A 345 -8.02 -10.32 -0.23
N GLY A 346 -7.24 -10.83 0.72
CA GLY A 346 -6.78 -10.10 1.90
C GLY A 346 -5.60 -9.16 1.64
N PHE A 347 -5.71 -8.25 0.66
CA PHE A 347 -4.67 -7.27 0.36
C PHE A 347 -4.56 -6.21 1.47
N MET A 348 -3.40 -6.10 2.12
CA MET A 348 -3.18 -5.14 3.21
C MET A 348 -3.30 -3.69 2.73
N VAL A 349 -2.86 -3.39 1.50
CA VAL A 349 -2.96 -2.04 0.90
C VAL A 349 -4.41 -1.62 0.62
N LEU A 350 -5.36 -2.56 0.58
CA LEU A 350 -6.78 -2.27 0.36
C LEU A 350 -7.59 -2.18 1.66
N LYS A 351 -6.94 -2.34 2.82
CA LYS A 351 -7.61 -2.36 4.11
C LYS A 351 -7.89 -0.93 4.60
N SER A 352 -8.97 -0.34 4.10
CA SER A 352 -9.44 0.99 4.49
C SER A 352 -10.96 1.01 4.78
N PRO A 353 -11.39 1.44 5.99
CA PRO A 353 -12.79 1.43 6.39
C PRO A 353 -13.67 2.46 5.69
N ASP A 354 -13.10 3.54 5.20
CA ASP A 354 -13.84 4.73 4.75
C ASP A 354 -13.42 5.20 3.35
N ILE A 355 -12.42 4.56 2.73
CA ILE A 355 -11.98 4.87 1.38
C ILE A 355 -12.18 3.65 0.48
N PRO A 356 -13.09 3.72 -0.52
CA PRO A 356 -13.18 2.69 -1.54
C PRO A 356 -11.80 2.47 -2.17
N SER A 357 -11.34 1.24 -2.12
CA SER A 357 -9.98 0.85 -2.52
C SER A 357 -10.02 -0.31 -3.51
N ILE A 358 -9.30 -0.18 -4.63
CA ILE A 358 -9.10 -1.24 -5.61
C ILE A 358 -7.62 -1.43 -5.91
N LEU A 359 -7.25 -2.64 -6.28
CA LEU A 359 -5.94 -2.97 -6.84
C LEU A 359 -6.13 -3.39 -8.30
N VAL A 360 -5.37 -2.78 -9.20
CA VAL A 360 -5.44 -3.00 -10.64
C VAL A 360 -4.15 -3.68 -11.09
N GLU A 361 -4.27 -4.95 -11.46
CA GLU A 361 -3.22 -5.67 -12.14
C GLU A 361 -3.25 -5.35 -13.62
N THR A 362 -2.27 -4.60 -14.08
CA THR A 362 -2.24 -4.10 -15.47
C THR A 362 -1.84 -5.18 -16.48
N GLY A 363 -1.23 -6.27 -16.00
CA GLY A 363 -0.80 -7.44 -16.76
C GLY A 363 0.32 -8.16 -16.01
N PHE A 364 0.77 -9.30 -16.52
CA PHE A 364 1.82 -10.09 -15.87
C PHE A 364 3.21 -9.77 -16.45
N ILE A 365 4.06 -9.03 -15.73
CA ILE A 365 5.44 -8.73 -16.14
C ILE A 365 6.31 -10.00 -16.27
N SER A 366 5.93 -11.11 -15.62
CA SER A 366 6.58 -12.42 -15.81
C SER A 366 6.38 -12.98 -17.22
N ASN A 367 5.37 -12.51 -17.95
CA ASN A 367 5.13 -12.87 -19.35
C ASN A 367 5.87 -11.90 -20.27
N SER A 368 6.77 -12.43 -21.11
CA SER A 368 7.66 -11.61 -21.94
C SER A 368 6.92 -10.70 -22.94
N ASN A 369 5.76 -11.13 -23.45
CA ASN A 369 4.95 -10.32 -24.37
C ASN A 369 4.24 -9.18 -23.62
N GLU A 370 3.68 -9.47 -22.45
CA GLU A 370 3.03 -8.46 -21.60
C GLU A 370 4.07 -7.46 -21.08
N ALA A 371 5.23 -7.91 -20.59
CA ALA A 371 6.33 -7.06 -20.17
C ALA A 371 6.79 -6.10 -21.27
N SER A 372 6.84 -6.58 -22.51
CA SER A 372 7.17 -5.74 -23.67
C SER A 372 6.14 -4.64 -23.90
N LYS A 373 4.84 -4.95 -23.79
CA LYS A 373 3.76 -3.96 -23.94
C LYS A 373 3.77 -2.98 -22.78
N LEU A 374 3.85 -3.47 -21.55
CA LEU A 374 3.86 -2.69 -20.32
C LEU A 374 5.00 -1.66 -20.27
N ALA A 375 6.11 -1.94 -20.94
CA ALA A 375 7.22 -0.99 -21.08
C ALA A 375 6.98 0.15 -22.10
N THR A 376 5.94 0.07 -22.93
CA THR A 376 5.67 1.08 -23.97
C THR A 376 4.73 2.18 -23.49
N ALA A 377 5.09 3.43 -23.79
CA ALA A 377 4.27 4.59 -23.44
C ALA A 377 2.85 4.53 -24.02
N SER A 378 2.68 4.01 -25.23
CA SER A 378 1.35 3.90 -25.87
C SER A 378 0.43 2.94 -25.11
N HIS A 379 0.94 1.80 -24.65
CA HIS A 379 0.15 0.86 -23.86
C HIS A 379 -0.16 1.42 -22.46
N GLN A 380 0.82 2.04 -21.80
CA GLN A 380 0.63 2.72 -20.51
C GLN A 380 -0.45 3.81 -20.59
N GLN A 381 -0.43 4.63 -21.66
CA GLN A 381 -1.47 5.62 -21.95
C GLN A 381 -2.85 5.00 -22.15
N ALA A 382 -2.94 3.88 -22.87
CA ALA A 382 -4.20 3.18 -23.11
C ALA A 382 -4.77 2.58 -21.82
N LEU A 383 -3.95 1.93 -20.99
CA LEU A 383 -4.33 1.40 -19.68
C LEU A 383 -4.83 2.51 -18.76
N ALA A 384 -4.06 3.58 -18.61
CA ALA A 384 -4.44 4.74 -17.80
C ALA A 384 -5.75 5.39 -18.29
N ARG A 385 -5.98 5.44 -19.60
CA ARG A 385 -7.24 5.94 -20.18
C ARG A 385 -8.43 5.05 -19.84
N SER A 386 -8.26 3.74 -19.88
CA SER A 386 -9.28 2.79 -19.47
C SER A 386 -9.61 2.90 -17.98
N ILE A 387 -8.59 3.00 -17.12
CA ILE A 387 -8.78 3.18 -15.67
C ILE A 387 -9.49 4.51 -15.40
N SER A 388 -8.99 5.63 -15.95
CA SER A 388 -9.60 6.97 -15.81
C SER A 388 -11.06 6.99 -16.29
N SER A 389 -11.36 6.30 -17.39
CA SER A 389 -12.74 6.18 -17.91
C SER A 389 -13.65 5.40 -16.95
N GLY A 390 -13.17 4.29 -16.37
CA GLY A 390 -13.90 3.52 -15.38
C GLY A 390 -14.17 4.32 -14.09
N VAL A 391 -13.16 5.02 -13.60
CA VAL A 391 -13.26 5.92 -12.43
C VAL A 391 -14.25 7.06 -12.70
N ARG A 392 -14.15 7.73 -13.84
CA ARG A 392 -15.10 8.79 -14.25
C ARG A 392 -16.53 8.25 -14.33
N GLN A 393 -16.72 7.08 -14.94
CA GLN A 393 -18.04 6.44 -15.03
C GLN A 393 -18.61 6.10 -13.64
N PHE A 394 -17.76 5.64 -12.71
CA PHE A 394 -18.17 5.39 -11.33
C PHE A 394 -18.68 6.66 -10.67
N PHE A 395 -17.89 7.73 -10.72
CA PHE A 395 -18.20 8.97 -10.03
C PHE A 395 -19.29 9.81 -10.69
N GLN A 396 -19.53 9.66 -11.99
CA GLN A 396 -20.73 10.23 -12.62
C GLN A 396 -22.02 9.59 -12.07
N GLN A 397 -21.98 8.31 -11.72
CA GLN A 397 -23.11 7.60 -11.14
C GLN A 397 -23.17 7.76 -9.62
N ASN A 398 -22.01 7.85 -8.97
CA ASN A 398 -21.83 7.87 -7.51
C ASN A 398 -21.00 9.08 -7.03
N PRO A 399 -21.38 10.33 -7.36
CA PRO A 399 -20.55 11.46 -6.94
C PRO A 399 -20.68 11.69 -5.44
N PRO A 400 -19.54 11.86 -4.72
CA PRO A 400 -19.56 12.24 -3.32
C PRO A 400 -20.25 13.60 -3.12
N PRO A 401 -21.03 13.81 -2.05
CA PRO A 401 -21.60 15.08 -1.69
C PRO A 401 -20.58 16.22 -1.66
N GLY A 402 -21.03 17.42 -2.07
CA GLY A 402 -20.19 18.62 -2.10
C GLY A 402 -19.16 18.68 -3.23
N THR A 403 -19.17 17.70 -4.16
CA THR A 403 -18.28 17.70 -5.32
C THR A 403 -18.89 18.43 -6.52
N TYR A 404 -18.05 18.90 -7.44
CA TYR A 404 -18.51 19.48 -8.71
C TYR A 404 -19.40 18.50 -9.50
N ILE A 405 -19.08 17.21 -9.47
CA ILE A 405 -19.89 16.17 -10.15
C ILE A 405 -21.23 15.96 -9.46
N ALA A 406 -21.29 16.03 -8.12
CA ALA A 406 -22.56 16.01 -7.40
C ALA A 406 -23.43 17.20 -7.79
N TRP A 407 -22.86 18.42 -7.83
CA TRP A 407 -23.59 19.60 -8.30
C TRP A 407 -24.11 19.46 -9.74
N LEU A 408 -23.33 18.89 -10.66
CA LEU A 408 -23.80 18.62 -12.03
C LEU A 408 -24.99 17.68 -12.04
N ARG A 409 -24.99 16.63 -11.21
CA ARG A 409 -26.09 15.67 -11.09
C ARG A 409 -27.33 16.34 -10.51
N ASP A 410 -27.14 17.11 -9.45
CA ASP A 410 -28.24 17.74 -8.71
C ASP A 410 -28.88 18.87 -9.53
N SER A 411 -28.10 19.55 -10.38
CA SER A 411 -28.60 20.53 -11.36
C SER A 411 -29.14 19.92 -12.67
N GLY A 412 -29.27 18.59 -12.77
CA GLY A 412 -29.82 17.90 -13.93
C GLY A 412 -28.91 17.93 -15.19
N LYS A 413 -27.65 18.36 -15.06
CA LYS A 413 -26.69 18.46 -16.18
C LYS A 413 -26.03 17.14 -16.54
N ILE A 414 -26.06 16.18 -15.63
CA ILE A 414 -25.73 14.78 -15.91
C ILE A 414 -26.90 13.92 -15.44
N ALA A 415 -27.13 12.80 -16.13
CA ALA A 415 -28.25 11.92 -15.83
C ALA A 415 -28.26 11.55 -14.34
N GLN A 416 -29.36 11.85 -13.65
CA GLN A 416 -29.69 11.20 -12.39
C GLN A 416 -29.99 9.76 -12.74
N GLY A 417 -28.99 8.88 -12.66
CA GLY A 417 -29.27 7.46 -12.75
C GLY A 417 -30.27 7.14 -11.62
N PRO A 418 -31.47 6.60 -11.91
CA PRO A 418 -32.25 5.97 -10.86
C PRO A 418 -31.35 4.88 -10.30
N ARG A 419 -30.86 5.05 -9.07
CA ARG A 419 -30.17 3.94 -8.42
C ARG A 419 -31.30 3.14 -7.80
N ASP A 420 -31.66 2.08 -8.49
CA ASP A 420 -32.43 1.01 -7.87
C ASP A 420 -31.44 0.14 -7.12
N HIS A 421 -31.67 -0.02 -5.82
CA HIS A 421 -30.90 -0.90 -4.97
C HIS A 421 -31.73 -2.13 -4.65
N ARG A 422 -31.31 -3.28 -5.14
CA ARG A 422 -31.90 -4.56 -4.75
C ARG A 422 -31.28 -5.01 -3.43
N VAL A 423 -32.10 -5.06 -2.40
CA VAL A 423 -31.72 -5.47 -1.04
C VAL A 423 -31.18 -6.90 -1.07
N SER A 424 -29.98 -7.08 -0.55
CA SER A 424 -29.27 -8.35 -0.40
C SER A 424 -29.41 -8.90 1.02
N PRO A 425 -29.20 -10.20 1.24
CA PRO A 425 -29.21 -10.78 2.58
C PRO A 425 -28.26 -10.06 3.53
N GLY A 426 -28.78 -9.60 4.68
CA GLY A 426 -28.01 -8.92 5.72
C GLY A 426 -27.88 -7.40 5.55
N GLU A 427 -28.48 -6.79 4.52
CA GLU A 427 -28.50 -5.33 4.37
C GLU A 427 -29.61 -4.68 5.20
N THR A 428 -29.26 -3.63 5.93
CA THR A 428 -30.21 -2.77 6.65
C THR A 428 -30.41 -1.45 5.92
N LEU A 429 -31.51 -0.75 6.22
CA LEU A 429 -31.75 0.57 5.66
C LEU A 429 -30.62 1.56 5.97
N ALA A 430 -30.08 1.49 7.19
CA ALA A 430 -28.92 2.29 7.60
C ALA A 430 -27.67 2.00 6.76
N MET A 431 -27.38 0.74 6.45
CA MET A 431 -26.26 0.35 5.57
C MET A 431 -26.41 0.92 4.16
N ILE A 432 -27.63 0.85 3.62
CA ILE A 432 -27.93 1.35 2.27
C ILE A 432 -27.84 2.87 2.24
N ALA A 433 -28.36 3.54 3.28
CA ALA A 433 -28.25 4.98 3.47
C ALA A 433 -26.77 5.43 3.50
N VAL A 434 -25.93 4.78 4.31
CA VAL A 434 -24.48 5.04 4.36
C VAL A 434 -23.82 4.80 3.01
N ARG A 435 -24.12 3.66 2.35
CA ARG A 435 -23.58 3.31 1.03
C ARG A 435 -23.84 4.38 -0.02
N TYR A 436 -25.05 4.90 -0.06
CA TYR A 436 -25.45 5.88 -1.07
C TYR A 436 -25.29 7.33 -0.60
N GLN A 437 -24.79 7.54 0.63
CA GLN A 437 -24.58 8.84 1.25
C GLN A 437 -25.87 9.68 1.29
N VAL A 438 -26.99 9.03 1.60
CA VAL A 438 -28.31 9.63 1.84
C VAL A 438 -28.73 9.36 3.27
N SER A 439 -29.64 10.15 3.84
CA SER A 439 -30.18 9.81 5.15
C SER A 439 -31.15 8.63 5.05
N ALA A 440 -31.25 7.82 6.11
CA ALA A 440 -32.26 6.78 6.21
C ALA A 440 -33.69 7.36 6.10
N ALA A 441 -33.91 8.59 6.58
CA ALA A 441 -35.20 9.27 6.47
C ALA A 441 -35.56 9.59 5.00
N SER A 442 -34.61 10.12 4.23
CA SER A 442 -34.80 10.35 2.79
C SER A 442 -35.03 9.05 2.04
N LEU A 443 -34.29 8.00 2.39
CA LEU A 443 -34.47 6.69 1.77
C LEU A 443 -35.84 6.07 2.10
N ARG A 444 -36.33 6.19 3.34
CA ARG A 444 -37.71 5.80 3.71
C ARG A 444 -38.74 6.59 2.91
N SER A 445 -38.59 7.91 2.86
CA SER A 445 -39.52 8.81 2.18
C SER A 445 -39.60 8.53 0.68
N ALA A 446 -38.45 8.29 0.02
CA ALA A 446 -38.40 7.97 -1.40
C ALA A 446 -39.04 6.62 -1.76
N ASN A 447 -39.11 5.70 -0.79
CA ASN A 447 -39.58 4.33 -1.00
C ASN A 447 -40.91 4.02 -0.28
N ASN A 448 -41.55 5.04 0.31
CA ASN A 448 -42.78 4.88 1.11
C ASN A 448 -42.67 3.81 2.21
N LEU A 449 -41.49 3.69 2.84
CA LEU A 449 -41.25 2.71 3.90
C LEU A 449 -41.84 3.20 5.23
N LYS A 450 -42.57 2.32 5.92
CA LYS A 450 -43.16 2.59 7.24
C LYS A 450 -42.21 2.23 8.41
N SER A 451 -41.16 1.47 8.14
CA SER A 451 -40.13 1.02 9.08
C SER A 451 -38.79 0.84 8.37
N ASP A 452 -37.74 0.46 9.12
CA ASP A 452 -36.41 0.16 8.59
C ASP A 452 -36.24 -1.31 8.15
N GLU A 453 -37.33 -2.10 8.23
CA GLU A 453 -37.35 -3.48 7.77
C GLU A 453 -37.33 -3.56 6.25
N LEU A 454 -36.40 -4.34 5.71
CA LEU A 454 -36.24 -4.57 4.29
C LEU A 454 -36.35 -6.05 3.95
N LYS A 455 -36.99 -6.36 2.82
CA LYS A 455 -37.07 -7.73 2.31
C LYS A 455 -35.95 -8.00 1.33
N VAL A 456 -35.31 -9.16 1.45
CA VAL A 456 -34.34 -9.62 0.42
C VAL A 456 -35.03 -9.61 -0.95
N GLY A 457 -34.37 -8.99 -1.93
CA GLY A 457 -34.90 -8.82 -3.28
C GLY A 457 -35.80 -7.61 -3.47
N GLN A 458 -36.16 -6.87 -2.41
CA GLN A 458 -36.85 -5.58 -2.51
C GLN A 458 -35.99 -4.59 -3.28
N VAL A 459 -36.60 -3.85 -4.19
CA VAL A 459 -35.92 -2.79 -4.95
C VAL A 459 -36.24 -1.45 -4.30
N LEU A 460 -35.21 -0.71 -3.91
CA LEU A 460 -35.30 0.62 -3.34
C LEU A 460 -34.82 1.65 -4.36
N THR A 461 -35.64 2.65 -4.66
CA THR A 461 -35.24 3.87 -5.34
C THR A 461 -34.39 4.72 -4.40
N ILE A 462 -33.12 4.90 -4.70
CA ILE A 462 -32.23 5.76 -3.93
C ILE A 462 -32.43 7.22 -4.37
N PRO A 463 -32.85 8.13 -3.47
CA PRO A 463 -33.01 9.53 -3.80
C PRO A 463 -31.67 10.22 -4.06
N GLY A 464 -31.72 11.41 -4.69
CA GLY A 464 -30.57 12.32 -4.72
C GLY A 464 -30.09 12.68 -3.30
N THR A 465 -28.85 13.11 -3.16
CA THR A 465 -28.30 13.50 -1.84
C THR A 465 -29.06 14.71 -1.29
N GLU A 466 -29.38 14.72 0.02
CA GLU A 466 -30.25 15.71 0.69
C GLU A 466 -29.87 17.18 0.50
N LEU A 467 -28.66 17.49 0.05
CA LEU A 467 -28.25 18.84 -0.33
C LEU A 467 -29.11 19.44 -1.45
N ALA A 468 -29.75 18.61 -2.29
CA ALA A 468 -30.62 19.08 -3.37
C ALA A 468 -31.98 19.62 -2.91
N ALA A 469 -32.37 19.42 -1.65
CA ALA A 469 -33.70 19.81 -1.13
C ALA A 469 -33.74 21.17 -0.42
N LYS A 470 -32.61 21.90 -0.36
CA LYS A 470 -32.49 23.17 0.38
C LYS A 470 -32.09 24.38 -0.46
N GLU A 471 -32.14 24.29 -1.79
CA GLU A 471 -32.06 25.46 -2.68
C GLU A 471 -33.43 25.85 -3.24
#